data_AF-A0A930HN53-F1
#
_entry.id   AF-A0A930HN53-F1
#
_cell.length_a   1.000
_cell.length_b   1.000
_cell.length_c   1.000
_cell.angle_alpha   90.00
_cell.angle_beta   90.00
_cell.angle_gamma   90.00
#
_symmetry.space_group_name_H-M   'P 1'
#
loop_
_entity.id
_entity.type
_entity.pdbx_description
1 polymer ?
#
loop_
_entity_poly.entity_id
_entity_poly.type
_entity_poly.pdbx_seq_one_letter_code
_entity_poly.pdbx_strand_id
1 'polypeptide(L)'
;MLILTLENIPSDISKNEKLKILILSCPNFKTVLNKKNLHADIEEEVSDGIYRIRMFEYGKGENTINSVAWLILDTKNNTLKDITYDSEMPILLNYDKRIYLDFVENFLKKKELIFPTKESIASFFKNISTFKLPFEYDYEFIIDLPKTTTPSKAIIPFIATLVDDKTDLFDCRVAKLPSINNYHLLLIFAKDQKGEGRFFLCALDSKYNLTDKLLIYTAKDIQWKDKIENCYIHYHIIGSNKITLKEIVAVPEKNVLYKKSSYSFINGKFKVSK
;
A
#
# COMPACT_ATOMS: atom_id res chain seq x y z
N MET A 1 29.68 10.56 28.47
CA MET A 1 28.81 9.67 27.66
C MET A 1 27.44 9.70 28.32
N LEU A 2 26.51 10.50 27.81
CA LEU A 2 25.16 10.64 28.38
C LEU A 2 24.23 9.75 27.56
N ILE A 3 23.79 8.65 28.17
CA ILE A 3 22.74 7.78 27.66
C ILE A 3 21.42 8.48 28.02
N LEU A 4 20.68 8.95 27.02
CA LEU A 4 19.34 9.48 27.21
C LEU A 4 18.37 8.30 27.38
N THR A 5 17.87 8.10 28.60
CA THR A 5 16.76 7.20 28.90
C THR A 5 15.42 7.90 28.64
N LEU A 6 14.43 7.12 28.20
CA LEU A 6 13.18 7.54 27.56
C LEU A 6 12.12 8.21 28.47
N GLU A 7 12.42 8.52 29.73
CA GLU A 7 11.37 8.88 30.72
C GLU A 7 11.15 10.37 30.95
N ASN A 8 11.78 11.29 30.21
CA ASN A 8 11.47 12.71 30.31
C ASN A 8 11.59 13.41 28.96
N ILE A 9 10.63 13.18 28.07
CA ILE A 9 10.42 14.05 26.91
C ILE A 9 9.29 15.03 27.30
N PRO A 10 9.58 16.32 27.55
CA PRO A 10 8.55 17.32 27.81
C PRO A 10 7.51 17.33 26.68
N SER A 11 6.24 17.48 27.03
CA SER A 11 5.10 17.47 26.10
C SER A 11 5.04 18.69 25.16
N ASP A 12 6.10 19.49 25.07
CA ASP A 12 6.12 20.79 24.40
C ASP A 12 7.38 21.03 23.54
N ILE A 13 7.94 19.95 22.97
CA ILE A 13 9.05 20.05 22.00
C ILE A 13 8.49 20.37 20.61
N SER A 14 9.06 21.37 19.93
CA SER A 14 8.66 21.77 18.58
C SER A 14 8.89 20.66 17.54
N LYS A 15 8.11 20.68 16.44
CA LYS A 15 8.24 19.76 15.30
C LYS A 15 9.70 19.65 14.80
N ASN A 16 10.38 20.78 14.74
CA ASN A 16 11.74 20.89 14.20
C ASN A 16 12.79 20.27 15.13
N GLU A 17 12.60 20.39 16.44
CA GLU A 17 13.46 19.70 17.42
C GLU A 17 13.23 18.18 17.41
N LYS A 18 11.99 17.72 17.22
CA LYS A 18 11.70 16.28 17.05
C LYS A 18 12.30 15.70 15.77
N LEU A 19 12.24 16.44 14.67
CA LEU A 19 12.89 16.09 13.42
C LEU A 19 14.41 15.98 13.59
N LYS A 20 15.02 16.95 14.27
CA LYS A 20 16.45 16.91 14.63
C LYS A 20 16.79 15.69 15.48
N ILE A 21 15.98 15.36 16.50
CA ILE A 21 16.19 14.17 17.34
C ILE A 21 16.17 12.89 16.49
N LEU A 22 15.20 12.77 15.57
CA LEU A 22 15.12 11.64 14.64
C LEU A 22 16.42 11.47 13.84
N ILE A 23 16.90 12.55 13.21
CA ILE A 23 18.11 12.52 12.38
C ILE A 23 19.35 12.19 13.22
N LEU A 24 19.51 12.85 14.37
CA LEU A 24 20.66 12.66 15.24
C LEU A 24 20.68 11.29 15.95
N SER A 25 19.53 10.59 15.99
CA SER A 25 19.44 9.21 16.46
C SER A 25 20.05 8.19 15.48
N CYS A 26 20.24 8.56 14.21
CA CYS A 26 20.80 7.69 13.20
C CYS A 26 22.31 7.47 13.47
N PRO A 27 22.79 6.25 13.75
CA PRO A 27 24.18 5.99 14.11
C PRO A 27 25.13 6.18 12.93
N ASN A 28 24.62 6.05 11.70
CA ASN A 28 25.37 6.24 10.47
C ASN A 28 25.23 7.65 9.87
N PHE A 29 24.49 8.56 10.51
CA PHE A 29 24.50 9.97 10.12
C PHE A 29 25.78 10.64 10.61
N LYS A 30 26.59 11.13 9.66
CA LYS A 30 27.87 11.77 9.94
C LYS A 30 27.76 13.27 9.73
N THR A 31 28.17 14.03 10.74
CA THR A 31 28.32 15.48 10.65
C THR A 31 29.58 15.91 11.37
N VAL A 32 30.30 16.86 10.78
CA VAL A 32 31.51 17.47 11.38
C VAL A 32 31.17 18.55 12.40
N LEU A 33 29.90 18.93 12.51
CA LEU A 33 29.44 20.02 13.38
C LEU A 33 28.98 19.53 14.74
N ASN A 34 28.97 20.46 15.70
CA ASN A 34 28.47 20.20 17.03
C ASN A 34 26.95 19.95 16.98
N LYS A 35 26.54 18.72 17.28
CA LYS A 35 25.13 18.28 17.29
C LYS A 35 24.19 19.19 18.10
N LYS A 36 24.70 19.90 19.11
CA LYS A 36 23.89 20.82 19.94
C LYS A 36 23.42 22.06 19.17
N ASN A 37 24.21 22.53 18.21
CA ASN A 37 23.96 23.77 17.47
C ASN A 37 23.22 23.54 16.14
N LEU A 38 22.96 22.27 15.81
CA LEU A 38 22.22 21.93 14.61
C LEU A 38 20.72 22.19 14.81
N HIS A 39 20.08 22.59 13.74
CA HIS A 39 18.64 22.71 13.58
C HIS A 39 18.23 21.87 12.37
N ALA A 40 16.98 21.43 12.36
CA ALA A 40 16.39 20.70 11.25
C ALA A 40 15.04 21.32 10.90
N ASP A 41 14.75 21.42 9.61
CA ASP A 41 13.44 21.86 9.14
C ASP A 41 13.02 21.09 7.88
N ILE A 42 11.71 21.01 7.67
CA ILE A 42 11.17 20.51 6.40
C ILE A 42 11.12 21.69 5.45
N GLU A 43 11.94 21.65 4.41
CA GLU A 43 11.94 22.70 3.40
C GLU A 43 10.69 22.60 2.52
N GLU A 44 10.36 21.38 2.07
CA GLU A 44 9.22 21.14 1.20
C GLU A 44 8.73 19.67 1.26
N GLU A 45 7.48 19.46 0.88
CA GLU A 45 6.95 18.15 0.49
C GLU A 45 7.10 18.03 -1.04
N VAL A 46 8.10 17.28 -1.50
CA VAL A 46 8.47 17.14 -2.92
C VAL A 46 7.39 16.38 -3.68
N SER A 47 6.76 15.40 -3.02
CA SER A 47 5.58 14.67 -3.50
C SER A 47 4.86 14.06 -2.29
N ASP A 48 3.62 13.59 -2.46
CA ASP A 48 2.82 13.08 -1.32
C ASP A 48 3.59 12.04 -0.49
N GLY A 49 3.90 12.40 0.76
CA GLY A 49 4.65 11.58 1.70
C GLY A 49 6.17 11.54 1.51
N ILE A 50 6.74 12.39 0.64
CA ILE A 50 8.18 12.55 0.44
C ILE A 50 8.59 13.98 0.77
N TYR A 51 9.39 14.14 1.81
CA TYR A 51 9.81 15.42 2.37
C TYR A 51 11.29 15.66 2.14
N ARG A 52 11.64 16.86 1.66
CA ARG A 52 13.01 17.36 1.66
C ARG A 52 13.27 18.11 2.96
N ILE A 53 14.32 17.67 3.66
CA ILE A 53 14.70 18.16 4.97
C ILE A 53 16.06 18.85 4.87
N ARG A 54 16.17 20.00 5.53
CA ARG A 54 17.40 20.77 5.64
C ARG A 54 17.90 20.73 7.08
N MET A 55 19.15 20.30 7.26
CA MET A 55 19.91 20.46 8.49
C MET A 55 20.79 21.71 8.38
N PHE A 56 20.78 22.59 9.37
CA PHE A 56 21.53 23.84 9.32
C PHE A 56 22.03 24.30 10.70
N GLU A 57 22.95 25.25 10.71
CA GLU A 57 23.32 26.02 11.91
C GLU A 57 23.16 27.53 11.65
N TYR A 58 22.90 28.29 12.70
CA TYR A 58 22.98 29.75 12.62
C TYR A 58 24.45 30.18 12.66
N GLY A 59 24.87 30.95 11.66
CA GLY A 59 26.20 31.53 11.59
C GLY A 59 26.37 32.72 12.55
N LYS A 60 27.60 33.25 12.60
CA LYS A 60 27.97 34.34 13.52
C LYS A 60 27.50 35.74 13.08
N GLY A 61 26.98 35.89 11.86
CA GLY A 61 26.43 37.16 11.34
C GLY A 61 24.90 37.19 11.41
N GLU A 62 24.30 38.39 11.42
CA GLU A 62 22.84 38.55 11.38
C GLU A 62 22.24 37.76 10.20
N ASN A 63 21.25 36.91 10.50
CA ASN A 63 20.53 36.07 9.55
C ASN A 63 21.39 35.13 8.69
N THR A 64 22.61 34.82 9.11
CA THR A 64 23.43 33.82 8.40
C THR A 64 22.98 32.41 8.76
N ILE A 65 22.60 31.62 7.75
CA ILE A 65 22.22 30.21 7.90
C ILE A 65 23.16 29.37 7.04
N ASN A 66 23.91 28.47 7.67
CA ASN A 66 24.77 27.53 6.96
C ASN A 66 24.05 26.20 6.85
N SER A 67 23.71 25.79 5.62
CA SER A 67 23.15 24.45 5.38
C SER A 67 24.24 23.40 5.42
N VAL A 68 23.97 22.31 6.13
CA VAL A 68 24.99 21.32 6.53
C VAL A 68 24.67 19.95 5.98
N ALA A 69 23.39 19.60 5.91
CA ALA A 69 22.96 18.36 5.30
C ALA A 69 21.59 18.51 4.64
N TRP A 70 21.39 17.71 3.60
CA TRP A 70 20.13 17.56 2.90
C TRP A 70 19.68 16.12 3.02
N LEU A 71 18.43 15.92 3.41
CA LEU A 71 17.85 14.59 3.60
C LEU A 71 16.53 14.46 2.87
N ILE A 72 16.19 13.23 2.48
CA ILE A 72 14.87 12.86 1.98
C ILE A 72 14.23 11.89 2.97
N LEU A 73 13.08 12.28 3.51
CA LEU A 73 12.20 11.41 4.30
C LEU A 73 11.06 10.94 3.41
N ASP A 74 11.01 9.64 3.14
CA ASP A 74 9.92 8.98 2.42
C ASP A 74 9.09 8.18 3.42
N THR A 75 7.92 8.72 3.76
CA THR A 75 6.99 8.11 4.72
C THR A 75 6.20 6.94 4.14
N LYS A 76 6.22 6.74 2.82
CA LYS A 76 5.54 5.62 2.16
C LYS A 76 6.42 4.36 2.20
N ASN A 77 7.70 4.55 1.92
CA ASN A 77 8.69 3.48 1.92
C ASN A 77 9.42 3.33 3.26
N ASN A 78 9.12 4.18 4.25
CA ASN A 78 9.80 4.21 5.54
C ASN A 78 11.32 4.31 5.36
N THR A 79 11.77 5.34 4.64
CA THR A 79 13.20 5.59 4.45
C THR A 79 13.57 7.02 4.79
N LEU A 80 14.74 7.18 5.39
CA LEU A 80 15.40 8.47 5.57
C LEU A 80 16.76 8.36 4.88
N LYS A 81 17.02 9.24 3.92
CA LYS A 81 18.22 9.18 3.07
C LYS A 81 18.98 10.48 3.18
N ASP A 82 20.30 10.40 3.32
CA ASP A 82 21.20 11.53 3.22
C ASP A 82 21.64 11.73 1.77
N ILE A 83 21.37 12.92 1.23
CA ILE A 83 21.65 13.33 -0.15
C ILE A 83 22.67 14.49 -0.19
N THR A 84 23.36 14.76 0.91
CA THR A 84 24.22 15.95 1.06
C THR A 84 25.35 16.00 0.04
N TYR A 85 25.98 14.87 -0.26
CA TYR A 85 27.13 14.78 -1.16
C TYR A 85 26.74 14.35 -2.59
N ASP A 86 25.77 13.45 -2.70
CA ASP A 86 25.32 12.89 -3.97
C ASP A 86 23.84 12.50 -3.86
N SER A 87 22.99 13.14 -4.67
CA SER A 87 21.55 12.83 -4.72
C SER A 87 21.23 11.56 -5.51
N GLU A 88 22.11 11.14 -6.43
CA GLU A 88 21.96 9.92 -7.23
C GLU A 88 22.41 8.67 -6.46
N MET A 89 23.33 8.84 -5.50
CA MET A 89 23.78 7.77 -4.59
C MET A 89 23.52 8.12 -3.11
N PRO A 90 22.25 8.21 -2.69
CA PRO A 90 21.89 8.54 -1.31
C PRO A 90 22.37 7.50 -0.30
N ILE A 91 22.79 7.96 0.87
CA ILE A 91 23.11 7.08 2.00
C ILE A 91 21.83 6.84 2.81
N LEU A 92 21.38 5.58 2.88
CA LEU A 92 20.25 5.21 3.74
C LEU A 92 20.64 5.33 5.22
N LEU A 93 19.88 6.12 5.99
CA LEU A 93 20.09 6.34 7.42
C LEU A 93 19.31 5.33 8.27
N ASN A 94 19.96 4.82 9.31
CA ASN A 94 19.42 3.84 10.24
C ASN A 94 18.76 4.54 11.44
N TYR A 95 17.51 4.98 11.33
CA TYR A 95 16.82 5.68 12.41
C TYR A 95 16.26 4.74 13.50
N ASP A 96 16.04 5.25 14.72
CA ASP A 96 15.24 4.53 15.73
C ASP A 96 13.77 4.52 15.30
N LYS A 97 13.22 3.31 15.11
CA LYS A 97 11.85 3.12 14.63
C LYS A 97 10.81 3.80 15.54
N ARG A 98 10.98 3.78 16.86
CA ARG A 98 10.00 4.40 17.78
C ARG A 98 9.97 5.93 17.63
N ILE A 99 11.15 6.54 17.46
CA ILE A 99 11.26 8.00 17.27
C ILE A 99 10.68 8.39 15.90
N TYR A 100 10.93 7.59 14.87
CA TYR A 100 10.34 7.77 13.55
C TYR A 100 8.80 7.72 13.59
N LEU A 101 8.25 6.71 14.25
CA LEU A 101 6.80 6.56 14.43
C LEU A 101 6.19 7.77 15.14
N ASP A 102 6.77 8.16 16.27
CA ASP A 102 6.33 9.36 17.02
C ASP A 102 6.34 10.60 16.12
N PHE A 103 7.40 10.81 15.34
CA PHE A 103 7.51 11.94 14.42
C PHE A 103 6.44 11.92 13.32
N VAL A 104 6.28 10.79 12.65
CA VAL A 104 5.35 10.64 11.52
C VAL A 104 3.89 10.74 11.98
N GLU A 105 3.53 10.06 13.08
CA GLU A 105 2.15 10.01 13.59
C GLU A 105 1.73 11.29 14.31
N ASN A 106 2.59 11.83 15.20
CA ASN A 106 2.19 12.92 16.08
C ASN A 106 2.58 14.30 15.53
N PHE A 107 3.65 14.40 14.73
CA PHE A 107 4.15 15.69 14.23
C PHE A 107 3.88 15.94 12.74
N LEU A 108 3.94 14.92 11.89
CA LEU A 108 3.46 15.02 10.51
C LEU A 108 1.95 14.76 10.39
N LYS A 109 1.30 14.19 11.43
CA LYS A 109 -0.09 13.73 11.40
C LYS A 109 -0.37 12.74 10.25
N LYS A 110 0.68 12.14 9.70
CA LYS A 110 0.62 11.07 8.71
C LYS A 110 0.66 9.79 9.55
N LYS A 111 -0.49 9.30 10.01
CA LYS A 111 -0.53 8.05 10.78
C LYS A 111 0.19 6.96 9.98
N GLU A 112 1.12 6.25 10.62
CA GLU A 112 1.57 4.98 10.06
C GLU A 112 0.32 4.14 9.86
N LEU A 113 0.23 3.45 8.72
CA LEU A 113 -0.83 2.47 8.51
C LEU A 113 -0.58 1.33 9.51
N ILE A 114 -1.07 1.47 10.74
CA ILE A 114 -0.97 0.45 11.79
C ILE A 114 -1.49 -0.84 11.19
N PHE A 115 -0.59 -1.81 11.00
CA PHE A 115 -0.99 -3.08 10.43
C PHE A 115 -1.96 -3.75 11.42
N PRO A 116 -3.13 -4.21 10.95
CA PRO A 116 -4.14 -4.76 11.85
C PRO A 116 -3.62 -6.02 12.56
N THR A 117 -3.99 -6.20 13.82
CA THR A 117 -3.66 -7.41 14.56
C THR A 117 -4.38 -8.63 13.98
N LYS A 118 -3.92 -9.84 14.32
CA LYS A 118 -4.56 -11.09 13.88
C LYS A 118 -6.02 -11.16 14.32
N GLU A 119 -6.33 -10.67 15.52
CA GLU A 119 -7.69 -10.61 16.06
C GLU A 119 -8.58 -9.66 15.24
N SER A 120 -8.00 -8.54 14.80
CA SER A 120 -8.69 -7.56 13.95
C SER A 120 -8.97 -8.14 12.55
N ILE A 121 -8.01 -8.85 11.96
CA ILE A 121 -8.19 -9.56 10.68
C ILE A 121 -9.25 -10.67 10.83
N ALA A 122 -9.18 -11.47 11.90
CA ALA A 122 -10.18 -12.51 12.15
C ALA A 122 -11.59 -11.95 12.34
N SER A 123 -11.73 -10.85 13.09
CA SER A 123 -12.99 -10.13 13.25
C SER A 123 -13.52 -9.60 11.92
N PHE A 124 -12.64 -9.02 11.09
CA PHE A 124 -12.97 -8.60 9.74
C PHE A 124 -13.54 -9.76 8.89
N PHE A 125 -12.88 -10.91 8.85
CA PHE A 125 -13.37 -12.10 8.12
C PHE A 125 -14.70 -12.64 8.66
N LYS A 126 -14.94 -12.51 9.97
CA LYS A 126 -16.22 -12.89 10.58
C LYS A 126 -17.36 -11.99 10.09
N ASN A 127 -17.11 -10.69 9.95
CA ASN A 127 -18.13 -9.67 9.73
C ASN A 127 -18.43 -9.35 8.26
N ILE A 128 -17.56 -9.74 7.32
CA ILE A 128 -17.82 -9.51 5.88
C ILE A 128 -18.83 -10.50 5.30
N SER A 129 -19.52 -10.10 4.22
CA SER A 129 -20.55 -10.93 3.57
C SER A 129 -19.96 -12.12 2.81
N THR A 130 -20.65 -13.27 2.84
CA THR A 130 -20.30 -14.46 2.03
C THR A 130 -21.17 -14.53 0.77
N PHE A 131 -20.56 -14.58 -0.40
CA PHE A 131 -21.27 -14.90 -1.64
C PHE A 131 -21.56 -16.39 -1.75
N LYS A 132 -22.72 -16.72 -2.34
CA LYS A 132 -23.04 -18.07 -2.77
C LYS A 132 -22.45 -18.31 -4.16
N LEU A 133 -22.10 -19.56 -4.43
CA LEU A 133 -21.63 -19.99 -5.75
C LEU A 133 -22.82 -20.51 -6.58
N PRO A 134 -22.76 -20.44 -7.92
CA PRO A 134 -21.69 -19.83 -8.72
C PRO A 134 -21.63 -18.31 -8.58
N PHE A 135 -20.46 -17.72 -8.83
CA PHE A 135 -20.23 -16.28 -8.75
C PHE A 135 -19.68 -15.76 -10.08
N GLU A 136 -20.42 -14.82 -10.67
CA GLU A 136 -20.19 -14.19 -11.98
C GLU A 136 -20.90 -12.83 -11.95
N TYR A 137 -20.24 -11.79 -12.45
CA TYR A 137 -20.86 -10.48 -12.69
C TYR A 137 -20.55 -10.02 -14.10
N ASP A 138 -21.53 -9.34 -14.68
CA ASP A 138 -21.39 -8.66 -15.96
C ASP A 138 -20.77 -7.26 -15.78
N TYR A 139 -20.07 -6.82 -16.82
CA TYR A 139 -19.38 -5.54 -16.94
C TYR A 139 -20.28 -4.35 -16.55
N GLU A 140 -21.55 -4.39 -16.94
CA GLU A 140 -22.52 -3.29 -16.75
C GLU A 140 -22.96 -3.09 -15.28
N PHE A 141 -22.69 -4.04 -14.37
CA PHE A 141 -23.21 -4.02 -12.99
C PHE A 141 -22.14 -3.86 -11.91
N ILE A 142 -20.89 -3.61 -12.30
CA ILE A 142 -19.74 -3.51 -11.40
C ILE A 142 -19.84 -2.34 -10.42
N ILE A 143 -20.53 -1.26 -10.81
CA ILE A 143 -20.63 -0.04 -10.00
C ILE A 143 -21.47 -0.27 -8.72
N ASP A 144 -22.33 -1.30 -8.69
CA ASP A 144 -23.28 -1.56 -7.61
C ASP A 144 -23.17 -2.97 -7.00
N LEU A 145 -22.00 -3.61 -7.00
CA LEU A 145 -21.80 -5.00 -6.53
C LEU A 145 -22.54 -5.29 -5.19
N PRO A 146 -23.72 -5.93 -5.23
CA PRO A 146 -24.54 -6.11 -4.05
C PRO A 146 -23.91 -7.14 -3.11
N LYS A 147 -24.22 -7.06 -1.81
CA LYS A 147 -23.69 -7.97 -0.78
C LYS A 147 -22.17 -7.93 -0.63
N THR A 148 -21.57 -6.78 -0.92
CA THR A 148 -20.19 -6.46 -0.55
C THR A 148 -20.16 -5.59 0.70
N THR A 149 -19.01 -5.53 1.36
CA THR A 149 -18.79 -4.74 2.57
C THR A 149 -17.70 -3.71 2.30
N THR A 150 -17.89 -2.48 2.77
CA THR A 150 -16.81 -1.48 2.78
C THR A 150 -15.91 -1.78 3.97
N PRO A 151 -14.62 -2.10 3.75
CA PRO A 151 -13.70 -2.37 4.84
C PRO A 151 -13.44 -1.09 5.66
N SER A 152 -13.21 -1.25 6.96
CA SER A 152 -12.83 -0.12 7.80
C SER A 152 -11.42 0.35 7.46
N LYS A 153 -11.12 1.64 7.71
CA LYS A 153 -9.80 2.22 7.46
C LYS A 153 -8.65 1.44 8.13
N ALA A 154 -8.92 0.78 9.26
CA ALA A 154 -7.94 -0.02 10.00
C ALA A 154 -7.53 -1.32 9.28
N ILE A 155 -8.37 -1.84 8.36
CA ILE A 155 -8.10 -3.09 7.62
C ILE A 155 -7.45 -2.83 6.25
N ILE A 156 -7.55 -1.61 5.73
CA ILE A 156 -6.94 -1.22 4.45
C ILE A 156 -5.44 -1.59 4.33
N PRO A 157 -4.57 -1.38 5.34
CA PRO A 157 -3.17 -1.81 5.25
C PRO A 157 -3.00 -3.30 4.93
N PHE A 158 -3.85 -4.15 5.52
CA PHE A 158 -3.84 -5.58 5.25
C PHE A 158 -4.31 -5.88 3.83
N ILE A 159 -5.42 -5.27 3.39
CA ILE A 159 -5.96 -5.45 2.03
C ILE A 159 -4.94 -5.03 0.97
N ALA A 160 -4.17 -3.97 1.21
CA ALA A 160 -3.10 -3.51 0.32
C ALA A 160 -2.05 -4.60 0.04
N THR A 161 -1.76 -5.47 1.01
CA THR A 161 -0.83 -6.60 0.80
C THR A 161 -1.37 -7.71 -0.11
N LEU A 162 -2.69 -7.71 -0.37
CA LEU A 162 -3.37 -8.77 -1.12
C LEU A 162 -3.55 -8.43 -2.61
N VAL A 163 -3.34 -7.16 -3.00
CA VAL A 163 -3.51 -6.64 -4.38
C VAL A 163 -2.18 -6.19 -4.97
N ASP A 164 -2.17 -5.68 -6.19
CA ASP A 164 -0.97 -5.08 -6.80
C ASP A 164 -0.91 -3.56 -6.58
N ASP A 165 0.26 -2.98 -6.82
CA ASP A 165 0.57 -1.56 -6.65
C ASP A 165 -0.20 -0.62 -7.58
N LYS A 166 -0.85 -1.18 -8.61
CA LYS A 166 -1.70 -0.45 -9.56
C LYS A 166 -3.14 -0.30 -9.07
N THR A 167 -3.46 -0.87 -7.91
CA THR A 167 -4.83 -0.91 -7.36
C THR A 167 -5.04 0.20 -6.35
N ASP A 168 -5.99 1.09 -6.64
CA ASP A 168 -6.49 2.11 -5.72
C ASP A 168 -7.58 1.53 -4.81
N LEU A 169 -7.35 1.61 -3.50
CA LEU A 169 -8.23 1.07 -2.46
C LEU A 169 -9.16 2.08 -1.83
N PHE A 170 -9.18 3.34 -2.30
CA PHE A 170 -9.98 4.43 -1.71
C PHE A 170 -11.46 4.04 -1.51
N ASP A 171 -12.09 3.49 -2.54
CA ASP A 171 -13.49 3.02 -2.53
C ASP A 171 -13.60 1.48 -2.63
N CYS A 172 -12.62 0.74 -2.11
CA CYS A 172 -12.65 -0.71 -2.25
C CYS A 172 -13.82 -1.36 -1.50
N ARG A 173 -14.31 -2.46 -2.06
CA ARG A 173 -15.34 -3.33 -1.49
C ARG A 173 -14.78 -4.74 -1.38
N VAL A 174 -15.27 -5.49 -0.39
CA VAL A 174 -14.80 -6.86 -0.14
C VAL A 174 -15.95 -7.82 0.15
N ALA A 175 -15.74 -9.09 -0.14
CA ALA A 175 -16.62 -10.19 0.26
C ALA A 175 -15.81 -11.48 0.39
N LYS A 176 -16.35 -12.49 1.06
CA LYS A 176 -15.74 -13.83 1.10
C LYS A 176 -16.49 -14.80 0.20
N LEU A 177 -15.75 -15.79 -0.29
CA LEU A 177 -16.32 -17.04 -0.81
C LEU A 177 -16.26 -18.12 0.28
N PRO A 178 -17.00 -19.23 0.14
CA PRO A 178 -16.86 -20.37 1.04
C PRO A 178 -15.39 -20.84 1.11
N SER A 179 -14.89 -21.08 2.33
CA SER A 179 -13.54 -21.58 2.55
C SER A 179 -13.33 -22.96 1.93
N ILE A 180 -12.07 -23.29 1.62
CA ILE A 180 -11.69 -24.54 0.95
C ILE A 180 -10.47 -25.11 1.65
N ASN A 181 -10.53 -26.35 2.16
CA ASN A 181 -9.37 -27.02 2.75
C ASN A 181 -8.60 -26.15 3.76
N ASN A 182 -9.32 -25.43 4.62
CA ASN A 182 -8.82 -24.45 5.60
C ASN A 182 -8.22 -23.15 5.04
N TYR A 183 -8.36 -22.90 3.74
CA TYR A 183 -8.03 -21.62 3.13
C TYR A 183 -9.24 -20.69 3.14
N HIS A 184 -8.99 -19.43 3.47
CA HIS A 184 -9.96 -18.35 3.33
C HIS A 184 -9.89 -17.79 1.92
N LEU A 185 -11.04 -17.58 1.30
CA LEU A 185 -11.14 -16.93 0.00
C LEU A 185 -11.75 -15.55 0.16
N LEU A 186 -11.03 -14.52 -0.29
CA LEU A 186 -11.44 -13.13 -0.23
C LEU A 186 -11.52 -12.56 -1.64
N LEU A 187 -12.66 -11.94 -1.95
CA LEU A 187 -12.86 -11.11 -3.12
C LEU A 187 -12.59 -9.65 -2.75
N ILE A 188 -11.76 -8.99 -3.54
CA ILE A 188 -11.46 -7.56 -3.41
C ILE A 188 -11.89 -6.90 -4.72
N PHE A 189 -12.74 -5.89 -4.60
CA PHE A 189 -13.22 -5.09 -5.72
C PHE A 189 -12.71 -3.67 -5.52
N ALA A 190 -11.90 -3.21 -6.45
CA ALA A 190 -11.23 -1.93 -6.39
C ALA A 190 -11.11 -1.33 -7.79
N LYS A 191 -10.42 -0.21 -7.91
CA LYS A 191 -10.16 0.45 -9.19
C LYS A 191 -8.66 0.58 -9.43
N ASP A 192 -8.27 0.87 -10.65
CA ASP A 192 -6.95 1.40 -10.96
C ASP A 192 -6.93 2.94 -10.84
N GLN A 193 -5.77 3.55 -11.04
CA GLN A 193 -5.62 5.01 -10.99
C GLN A 193 -6.42 5.77 -12.07
N LYS A 194 -6.91 5.08 -13.11
CA LYS A 194 -7.76 5.65 -14.16
C LYS A 194 -9.24 5.45 -13.87
N GLY A 195 -9.59 4.73 -12.80
CA GLY A 195 -10.95 4.41 -12.41
C GLY A 195 -11.48 3.08 -12.94
N GLU A 196 -10.67 2.31 -13.68
CA GLU A 196 -11.06 1.02 -14.24
C GLU A 196 -11.10 -0.06 -13.16
N GLY A 197 -12.08 -0.95 -13.21
CA GLY A 197 -12.22 -2.03 -12.21
C GLY A 197 -10.98 -2.94 -12.16
N ARG A 198 -10.49 -3.24 -10.96
CA ARG A 198 -9.45 -4.26 -10.70
C ARG A 198 -9.93 -5.20 -9.60
N PHE A 199 -10.30 -6.42 -9.96
CA PHE A 199 -10.84 -7.37 -8.98
C PHE A 199 -9.93 -8.56 -8.78
N PHE A 200 -9.75 -8.92 -7.51
CA PHE A 200 -8.90 -10.01 -7.10
C PHE A 200 -9.68 -11.07 -6.36
N LEU A 201 -9.37 -12.33 -6.65
CA LEU A 201 -9.64 -13.46 -5.79
C LEU A 201 -8.34 -13.83 -5.06
N CYS A 202 -8.32 -13.64 -3.75
CA CYS A 202 -7.17 -13.92 -2.88
C CYS A 202 -7.44 -15.18 -2.06
N ALA A 203 -6.44 -16.06 -1.99
CA ALA A 203 -6.42 -17.20 -1.10
C ALA A 203 -5.48 -16.94 0.07
N LEU A 204 -5.96 -17.20 1.28
CA LEU A 204 -5.19 -17.04 2.50
C LEU A 204 -5.18 -18.32 3.30
N ASP A 205 -4.06 -18.61 3.97
CA ASP A 205 -3.95 -19.75 4.88
C ASP A 205 -4.79 -19.52 6.16
N SER A 206 -4.80 -20.51 7.06
CA SER A 206 -5.51 -20.42 8.34
C SER A 206 -4.99 -19.35 9.30
N LYS A 207 -3.84 -18.74 8.99
CA LYS A 207 -3.24 -17.62 9.72
C LYS A 207 -3.46 -16.28 9.00
N TYR A 208 -4.27 -16.25 7.95
CA TYR A 208 -4.55 -15.10 7.09
C TYR A 208 -3.34 -14.57 6.32
N ASN A 209 -2.33 -15.41 6.06
CA ASN A 209 -1.25 -15.05 5.15
C ASN A 209 -1.70 -15.32 3.71
N LEU A 210 -1.42 -14.39 2.79
CA LEU A 210 -1.66 -14.59 1.37
C LEU A 210 -0.85 -15.79 0.84
N THR A 211 -1.51 -16.79 0.27
CA THR A 211 -0.85 -17.92 -0.38
C THR A 211 -0.85 -17.81 -1.89
N ASP A 212 -1.89 -17.18 -2.46
CA ASP A 212 -1.97 -16.85 -3.87
C ASP A 212 -3.05 -15.80 -4.15
N LYS A 213 -2.96 -15.13 -5.29
CA LYS A 213 -3.98 -14.19 -5.78
C LYS A 213 -4.19 -14.33 -7.28
N LEU A 214 -5.41 -14.10 -7.72
CA LEU A 214 -5.79 -14.12 -9.12
C LEU A 214 -6.53 -12.84 -9.47
N LEU A 215 -6.04 -12.10 -10.46
CA LEU A 215 -6.78 -10.98 -11.06
C LEU A 215 -7.92 -11.58 -11.90
N ILE A 216 -9.15 -11.46 -11.42
CA ILE A 216 -10.34 -12.06 -12.04
C ILE A 216 -11.08 -11.07 -12.94
N TYR A 217 -10.84 -9.77 -12.77
CA TYR A 217 -11.40 -8.73 -13.62
C TYR A 217 -10.42 -7.57 -13.76
N THR A 218 -10.24 -7.12 -14.99
CA THR A 218 -9.69 -5.81 -15.34
C THR A 218 -10.15 -5.46 -16.75
N ALA A 219 -10.23 -4.17 -17.07
CA ALA A 219 -10.47 -3.69 -18.43
C ALA A 219 -9.29 -2.84 -18.89
N LYS A 220 -9.00 -2.88 -20.19
CA LYS A 220 -7.95 -2.07 -20.82
C LYS A 220 -8.23 -1.91 -22.30
N ASP A 221 -7.74 -0.82 -22.86
CA ASP A 221 -7.75 -0.64 -24.30
C ASP A 221 -6.66 -1.48 -24.96
N ILE A 222 -7.00 -2.09 -26.09
CA ILE A 222 -6.07 -2.86 -26.92
C ILE A 222 -6.20 -2.45 -28.39
N GLN A 223 -5.11 -2.60 -29.14
CA GLN A 223 -5.18 -2.55 -30.60
C GLN A 223 -5.79 -3.86 -31.12
N TRP A 224 -6.94 -3.78 -31.79
CA TRP A 224 -7.66 -4.91 -32.36
C TRP A 224 -8.14 -4.60 -33.77
N LYS A 225 -7.64 -5.34 -34.77
CA LYS A 225 -8.03 -5.23 -36.19
C LYS A 225 -8.14 -3.76 -36.66
N ASP A 226 -7.06 -3.01 -36.47
CA ASP A 226 -6.88 -1.61 -36.88
C ASP A 226 -7.67 -0.56 -36.09
N LYS A 227 -8.33 -0.94 -34.98
CA LYS A 227 -9.00 -0.02 -34.06
C LYS A 227 -8.52 -0.21 -32.62
N ILE A 228 -8.78 0.79 -31.79
CA ILE A 228 -8.65 0.66 -30.34
C ILE A 228 -10.00 0.16 -29.82
N GLU A 229 -9.99 -1.00 -29.18
CA GLU A 229 -11.18 -1.64 -28.62
C GLU A 229 -10.92 -1.95 -27.14
N ASN A 230 -11.98 -1.97 -26.33
CA ASN A 230 -11.87 -2.33 -24.93
C ASN A 230 -11.78 -3.86 -24.78
N CYS A 231 -10.85 -4.33 -23.96
CA CYS A 231 -10.71 -5.73 -23.61
C CYS A 231 -10.81 -5.89 -22.10
N TYR A 232 -11.72 -6.76 -21.65
CA TYR A 232 -11.94 -7.03 -20.24
C TYR A 232 -11.87 -8.52 -19.90
N ILE A 233 -11.60 -8.84 -18.64
CA ILE A 233 -11.63 -10.22 -18.13
C ILE A 233 -13.01 -10.50 -17.55
N HIS A 234 -13.75 -11.41 -18.17
CA HIS A 234 -14.99 -11.97 -17.66
C HIS A 234 -14.71 -13.22 -16.84
N TYR A 235 -15.13 -13.25 -15.57
CA TYR A 235 -14.90 -14.38 -14.67
C TYR A 235 -16.17 -15.17 -14.38
N HIS A 236 -16.01 -16.47 -14.20
CA HIS A 236 -17.06 -17.35 -13.68
C HIS A 236 -16.44 -18.34 -12.70
N ILE A 237 -16.89 -18.29 -11.44
CA ILE A 237 -16.40 -19.14 -10.35
C ILE A 237 -17.49 -20.16 -9.99
N ILE A 238 -17.20 -21.44 -10.22
CA ILE A 238 -18.14 -22.55 -9.97
C ILE A 238 -17.57 -23.46 -8.90
N GLY A 239 -18.32 -23.60 -7.81
CA GLY A 239 -17.84 -24.38 -6.66
C GLY A 239 -16.55 -23.78 -6.08
N SER A 240 -15.95 -24.52 -5.15
CA SER A 240 -14.70 -24.11 -4.50
C SER A 240 -13.51 -24.17 -5.47
N ASN A 241 -13.50 -25.10 -6.43
CA ASN A 241 -12.26 -25.49 -7.08
C ASN A 241 -12.16 -25.15 -8.56
N LYS A 242 -13.12 -24.44 -9.19
CA LYS A 242 -13.05 -24.14 -10.63
C LYS A 242 -13.36 -22.68 -10.92
N ILE A 243 -12.40 -21.99 -11.52
CA ILE A 243 -12.53 -20.61 -11.97
C ILE A 243 -12.27 -20.59 -13.47
N THR A 244 -13.12 -19.91 -14.22
CA THR A 244 -12.90 -19.67 -15.65
C THR A 244 -12.77 -18.18 -15.88
N LEU A 245 -11.68 -17.78 -16.52
CA LEU A 245 -11.44 -16.41 -16.96
C LEU A 245 -11.51 -16.38 -18.49
N LYS A 246 -12.27 -15.44 -19.03
CA LYS A 246 -12.41 -15.19 -20.46
C LYS A 246 -11.97 -13.75 -20.73
N GLU A 247 -10.92 -13.55 -21.51
CA GLU A 247 -10.61 -12.22 -22.05
C GLU A 247 -11.56 -11.97 -23.23
N ILE A 248 -12.33 -10.90 -23.14
CA ILE A 248 -13.37 -10.52 -24.08
C ILE A 248 -13.00 -9.15 -24.67
N VAL A 249 -12.99 -9.05 -25.99
CA VAL A 249 -12.90 -7.77 -26.70
C VAL A 249 -14.31 -7.29 -26.97
N ALA A 250 -14.68 -6.16 -26.38
CA ALA A 250 -15.93 -5.47 -26.64
C ALA A 250 -15.82 -4.74 -27.98
N VAL A 251 -16.63 -5.15 -28.95
CA VAL A 251 -16.77 -4.44 -30.24
C VAL A 251 -18.25 -4.13 -30.48
N PRO A 252 -18.60 -3.08 -31.25
CA PRO A 252 -19.95 -2.50 -31.29
C PRO A 252 -21.11 -3.47 -31.56
N GLU A 253 -20.88 -4.57 -32.25
CA GLU A 253 -21.93 -5.51 -32.66
C GLU A 253 -21.95 -6.81 -31.84
N LYS A 254 -20.81 -7.20 -31.25
CA LYS A 254 -20.68 -8.49 -30.55
C LYS A 254 -19.39 -8.61 -29.77
N ASN A 255 -19.49 -8.98 -28.51
CA ASN A 255 -18.33 -9.38 -27.71
C ASN A 255 -17.60 -10.60 -28.30
N VAL A 256 -16.29 -10.45 -28.52
CA VAL A 256 -15.42 -11.51 -29.08
C VAL A 256 -14.60 -12.14 -27.98
N LEU A 257 -14.70 -13.46 -27.83
CA LEU A 257 -13.79 -14.21 -26.96
C LEU A 257 -12.39 -14.22 -27.55
N TYR A 258 -11.44 -13.56 -26.88
CA TYR A 258 -10.04 -13.52 -27.28
C TYR A 258 -9.24 -14.67 -26.68
N LYS A 259 -9.44 -14.94 -25.39
CA LYS A 259 -8.71 -15.98 -24.67
C LYS A 259 -9.56 -16.57 -23.57
N LYS A 260 -9.40 -17.85 -23.29
CA LYS A 260 -10.03 -18.54 -22.16
C LYS A 260 -8.98 -19.29 -21.36
N SER A 261 -9.02 -19.13 -20.05
CA SER A 261 -8.18 -19.86 -19.11
C SER A 261 -9.07 -20.46 -18.01
N SER A 262 -8.82 -21.72 -17.66
CA SER A 262 -9.48 -22.37 -16.53
C SER A 262 -8.45 -22.59 -15.43
N TYR A 263 -8.87 -22.40 -14.19
CA TYR A 263 -8.04 -22.55 -13.00
C TYR A 263 -8.70 -23.47 -12.00
N SER A 264 -7.87 -24.27 -11.33
CA SER A 264 -8.23 -25.07 -10.19
C SER A 264 -7.53 -24.58 -8.93
N PHE A 265 -8.24 -24.56 -7.81
CA PHE A 265 -7.63 -24.27 -6.51
C PHE A 265 -7.01 -25.54 -5.91
N ILE A 266 -5.69 -25.55 -5.77
CA ILE A 266 -4.93 -26.72 -5.30
C ILE A 266 -3.87 -26.24 -4.31
N ASN A 267 -3.98 -26.69 -3.06
CA ASN A 267 -3.01 -26.44 -1.98
C ASN A 267 -2.65 -24.94 -1.82
N GLY A 268 -3.68 -24.10 -1.69
CA GLY A 268 -3.48 -22.66 -1.48
C GLY A 268 -3.20 -21.85 -2.75
N LYS A 269 -3.17 -22.47 -3.93
CA LYS A 269 -2.81 -21.82 -5.19
C LYS A 269 -3.84 -22.00 -6.30
N PHE A 270 -4.00 -20.99 -7.14
CA PHE A 270 -4.81 -21.02 -8.36
C PHE A 270 -3.94 -21.49 -9.53
N LYS A 271 -4.09 -22.75 -9.93
CA LYS A 271 -3.29 -23.34 -11.01
C LYS A 271 -4.11 -23.44 -12.28
N VAL A 272 -3.53 -23.11 -13.42
CA VAL A 272 -4.17 -23.33 -14.72
C VAL A 272 -4.51 -24.82 -14.86
N SER A 273 -5.79 -25.12 -15.04
CA SER A 273 -6.30 -26.45 -15.35
C SER A 273 -5.98 -26.75 -16.81
N LYS A 274 -5.39 -27.93 -17.06
CA LYS A 274 -5.26 -28.47 -18.42
C LYS A 274 -6.61 -28.93 -18.94
#